data_AF-A0A2R6ME76-F1
#
_entry.id   AF-A0A2R6ME76-F1
#
_cell.length_a   1.000
_cell.length_b   1.000
_cell.length_c   1.000
_cell.angle_alpha   90.00
_cell.angle_beta   90.00
_cell.angle_gamma   90.00
#
_symmetry.space_group_name_H-M   'P 1'
#
loop_
_entity.id
_entity.type
_entity.pdbx_description
1 polymer ?
#
loop_
_entity_poly.entity_id
_entity_poly.type
_entity_poly.pdbx_seq_one_letter_code
_entity_poly.pdbx_strand_id
1 'polypeptide(L)'
;MSDDVEIELRGADSVEDATLQDIWVADQPLGKIIERQRKRIDELESKIEAVEETAVDANKTAETALGTAGMTDTGIRADGNPSKVEIVRQTARDHLVKNGLKHNEQSLTLTKLMDMCEPEHDVAYQTAKDAAKTLATRWEGLALGENVSGTKSLKADPSEYEKSLVGVVEESLGRDDLTKELISRRRGDRQ
;
A
#
# COMPACT_ATOMS: atom_id res chain seq x y z
N MET A 1 18.75 49.95 -13.59
CA MET A 1 19.47 50.54 -12.46
C MET A 1 19.99 49.36 -11.66
N SER A 2 21.31 49.17 -11.66
CA SER A 2 21.94 48.12 -10.85
C SER A 2 22.06 48.72 -9.46
N ASP A 3 21.30 48.22 -8.50
CA ASP A 3 21.48 48.61 -7.11
C ASP A 3 22.77 47.96 -6.63
N ASP A 4 23.87 48.72 -6.68
CA ASP A 4 25.15 48.27 -6.13
C ASP A 4 24.96 48.11 -4.63
N VAL A 5 25.12 46.87 -4.17
CA VAL A 5 25.00 46.51 -2.74
C VAL A 5 26.27 46.98 -2.05
N GLU A 6 26.15 47.97 -1.17
CA GLU A 6 27.27 48.49 -0.38
C GLU A 6 27.65 47.48 0.71
N ILE A 7 28.92 47.07 0.70
CA ILE A 7 29.52 46.14 1.67
C ILE A 7 30.60 46.91 2.41
N GLU A 8 30.47 46.96 3.74
CA GLU A 8 31.39 47.70 4.60
C GLU A 8 32.02 46.79 5.64
N LEU A 9 33.27 47.07 6.00
CA LEU A 9 33.92 46.48 7.16
C LEU A 9 33.85 47.49 8.32
N ARG A 10 33.27 47.08 9.44
CA ARG A 10 33.13 47.90 10.66
C ARG A 10 33.68 47.13 11.86
N GLY A 11 34.60 47.74 12.62
CA GLY A 11 35.05 47.21 13.90
C GLY A 11 36.26 46.26 13.87
N ALA A 12 36.75 45.89 12.68
CA ALA A 12 38.00 45.14 12.50
C ALA A 12 39.06 46.02 11.81
N ASP A 13 40.31 45.92 12.27
CA ASP A 13 41.44 46.70 11.74
C ASP A 13 41.92 46.18 10.38
N SER A 14 41.62 44.91 10.06
CA SER A 14 41.97 44.25 8.80
C SER A 14 40.87 43.27 8.38
N VAL A 15 40.81 42.94 7.10
CA VAL A 15 39.90 41.90 6.58
C VAL A 15 40.29 40.51 7.10
N GLU A 16 41.56 40.31 7.45
CA GLU A 16 42.11 39.04 7.92
C GLU A 16 41.64 38.70 9.34
N ASP A 17 41.33 39.72 10.15
CA ASP A 17 40.81 39.58 11.51
C ASP A 17 39.27 39.71 11.60
N ALA A 18 38.62 40.01 10.48
CA ALA A 18 37.19 40.28 10.42
C ALA A 18 36.34 39.01 10.60
N THR A 19 35.31 39.11 11.43
CA THR A 19 34.27 38.09 11.55
C THR A 19 33.03 38.48 10.73
N LEU A 20 32.07 37.55 10.61
CA LEU A 20 30.78 37.83 9.97
C LEU A 20 29.98 38.95 10.68
N GLN A 21 30.33 39.34 11.91
CA GLN A 21 29.69 40.46 12.60
C GLN A 21 30.31 41.82 12.22
N ASP A 22 31.53 41.80 11.69
CA ASP A 22 32.28 42.99 11.30
C ASP A 22 32.04 43.36 9.83
N ILE A 23 31.49 42.44 9.04
CA ILE A 23 31.05 42.70 7.66
C ILE A 23 29.60 43.15 7.67
N TRP A 24 29.31 44.31 7.09
CA TRP A 24 27.99 44.91 7.04
C TRP A 24 27.51 45.03 5.59
N VAL A 25 26.24 44.70 5.38
CA VAL A 25 25.57 44.80 4.08
C VAL A 25 24.24 45.51 4.29
N ALA A 26 24.01 46.62 3.59
CA ALA A 26 22.80 47.44 3.72
C ALA A 26 22.44 47.73 5.20
N ASP A 27 23.41 48.25 5.96
CA ASP A 27 23.30 48.58 7.39
C ASP A 27 22.92 47.43 8.33
N GLN A 28 23.19 46.18 7.95
CA GLN A 28 23.05 45.03 8.85
C GLN A 28 24.32 44.17 8.87
N PRO A 29 24.74 43.63 10.04
CA PRO A 29 25.82 42.66 10.09
C PRO A 29 25.47 41.44 9.24
N LEU A 30 26.43 40.99 8.42
CA LEU A 30 26.30 39.84 7.54
C LEU A 30 25.92 38.58 8.34
N GLY A 31 26.45 38.42 9.55
CA GLY A 31 26.09 37.35 10.47
C GLY A 31 24.59 37.34 10.81
N LYS A 32 23.96 38.51 11.01
CA LYS A 32 22.51 38.60 11.26
C LYS A 32 21.68 38.33 10.01
N ILE A 33 22.18 38.72 8.83
CA ILE A 33 21.53 38.41 7.55
C ILE A 33 21.55 36.91 7.31
N ILE A 34 22.71 36.26 7.49
CA ILE A 34 22.87 34.81 7.35
C ILE A 34 21.98 34.06 8.35
N GLU A 35 21.92 34.48 9.61
CA GLU A 35 21.06 33.84 10.62
C GLU A 35 19.56 33.95 10.24
N ARG A 36 19.13 35.11 9.73
CA ARG A 36 17.76 35.32 9.27
C ARG A 36 17.43 34.45 8.05
N GLN A 37 18.35 34.35 7.08
CA GLN A 37 18.16 33.51 5.91
C GLN A 37 18.13 32.03 6.30
N ARG A 38 19.00 31.60 7.21
CA ARG A 38 19.00 30.23 7.73
C ARG A 38 17.68 29.88 8.42
N LYS A 39 17.17 30.72 9.32
CA LYS A 39 15.85 30.51 9.95
C LYS A 39 14.73 30.40 8.91
N ARG A 40 14.80 31.21 7.85
CA ARG A 40 13.81 31.19 6.78
C ARG A 40 13.91 29.94 5.90
N ILE A 41 15.12 29.41 5.69
CA ILE A 41 15.34 28.11 5.05
C ILE A 41 14.76 27.00 5.91
N ASP A 42 15.09 26.95 7.21
CA ASP A 42 14.58 25.94 8.14
C ASP A 42 13.03 25.95 8.18
N GLU A 43 12.41 27.15 8.21
CA GLU A 43 10.95 27.30 8.14
C GLU A 43 10.34 26.84 6.81
N LEU A 44 11.05 27.05 5.70
CA LEU A 44 10.60 26.62 4.38
C LEU A 44 10.74 25.11 4.22
N GLU A 45 11.83 24.52 4.68
CA GLU A 45 12.04 23.07 4.69
C GLU A 45 10.95 22.37 5.53
N SER A 46 10.66 22.88 6.72
CA SER A 46 9.57 22.33 7.56
C SER A 46 8.19 22.48 6.90
N LYS A 47 7.93 23.57 6.17
CA LYS A 47 6.69 23.74 5.40
C LYS A 47 6.61 22.79 4.21
N ILE A 48 7.73 22.54 3.52
CA ILE A 48 7.79 21.58 2.42
C ILE A 48 7.50 20.18 2.94
N GLU A 49 8.13 19.77 4.04
CA GLU A 49 7.89 18.47 4.67
C GLU A 49 6.41 18.31 5.06
N ALA A 50 5.80 19.33 5.68
CA ALA A 50 4.39 19.33 6.01
C ALA A 50 3.48 19.26 4.76
N VAL A 51 3.83 19.97 3.68
CA VAL A 51 3.08 19.95 2.42
C VAL A 51 3.22 18.59 1.72
N GLU A 52 4.40 17.97 1.75
CA GLU A 52 4.64 16.63 1.21
C GLU A 52 3.84 15.57 1.98
N GLU A 53 3.82 15.64 3.31
CA GLU A 53 2.98 14.77 4.15
C GLU A 53 1.49 14.95 3.84
N THR A 54 1.03 16.20 3.74
CA THR A 54 -0.36 16.52 3.39
C THR A 54 -0.70 16.06 1.97
N ALA A 55 0.24 16.14 1.03
CA ALA A 55 0.06 15.68 -0.35
C ALA A 55 -0.01 14.16 -0.44
N VAL A 56 0.80 13.43 0.35
CA VAL A 56 0.73 11.97 0.46
C VAL A 56 -0.62 11.54 1.03
N ASP A 57 -1.10 12.20 2.09
CA ASP A 57 -2.40 11.91 2.69
C ASP A 57 -3.57 12.28 1.78
N ALA A 58 -3.49 13.42 1.08
CA ALA A 58 -4.49 13.83 0.10
C ALA A 58 -4.52 12.87 -1.09
N ASN A 59 -3.36 12.41 -1.58
CA ASN A 59 -3.29 11.46 -2.68
C ASN A 59 -3.84 10.09 -2.25
N LYS A 60 -3.52 9.61 -1.06
CA LYS A 60 -4.10 8.39 -0.46
C LYS A 60 -5.62 8.50 -0.31
N THR A 61 -6.11 9.66 0.11
CA THR A 61 -7.55 9.92 0.25
C THR A 61 -8.22 10.00 -1.12
N ALA A 62 -7.58 10.62 -2.12
CA ALA A 62 -8.07 10.69 -3.49
C ALA A 62 -8.10 9.31 -4.17
N GLU A 63 -7.08 8.47 -3.98
CA GLU A 63 -7.06 7.09 -4.46
C GLU A 63 -8.17 6.25 -3.82
N THR A 64 -8.46 6.49 -2.54
CA THR A 64 -9.55 5.82 -1.82
C THR A 64 -10.92 6.31 -2.29
N ALA A 65 -11.10 7.61 -2.54
CA ALA A 65 -12.33 8.22 -3.03
C ALA A 65 -12.64 7.88 -4.51
N LEU A 66 -11.61 7.82 -5.37
CA LEU A 66 -11.73 7.34 -6.74
C LEU A 66 -12.01 5.84 -6.79
N GLY A 67 -11.47 5.07 -5.84
CA GLY A 67 -11.78 3.65 -5.67
C GLY A 67 -13.23 3.37 -5.28
N THR A 68 -13.84 4.21 -4.45
CA THR A 68 -15.23 4.05 -4.01
C THR A 68 -16.27 4.61 -4.98
N ALA A 69 -15.94 5.63 -5.76
CA ALA A 69 -16.89 6.25 -6.70
C ALA A 69 -17.05 5.50 -8.05
N GLY A 70 -16.13 4.61 -8.41
CA GLY A 70 -16.11 3.91 -9.70
C GLY A 70 -16.19 2.37 -9.64
N MET A 71 -16.27 1.77 -8.45
CA MET A 71 -16.38 0.32 -8.32
C MET A 71 -17.76 -0.16 -8.78
N THR A 72 -17.78 -0.85 -9.91
CA THR A 72 -18.84 -1.83 -10.18
C THR A 72 -18.68 -3.00 -9.20
N ASP A 73 -19.73 -3.77 -8.93
CA ASP A 73 -19.72 -4.95 -8.03
C ASP A 73 -18.62 -6.00 -8.35
N THR A 74 -17.95 -5.85 -9.49
CA THR A 74 -16.84 -6.69 -9.97
C THR A 74 -15.45 -6.27 -9.49
N GLY A 75 -15.28 -5.07 -8.89
CA GLY A 75 -13.99 -4.61 -8.35
C GLY A 75 -13.01 -4.03 -9.38
N ILE A 76 -13.49 -3.74 -10.59
CA ILE A 76 -12.74 -3.12 -11.69
C ILE A 76 -12.78 -1.59 -11.53
N ARG A 77 -11.61 -0.94 -11.63
CA ARG A 77 -11.45 0.53 -11.57
C ARG A 77 -11.82 1.16 -12.92
N ALA A 78 -11.99 2.49 -12.92
CA ALA A 78 -12.36 3.26 -14.11
C ALA A 78 -11.33 3.19 -15.26
N ASP A 79 -10.08 2.79 -14.97
CA ASP A 79 -9.02 2.54 -15.95
C ASP A 79 -9.08 1.14 -16.60
N GLY A 80 -10.05 0.32 -16.19
CA GLY A 80 -10.22 -1.06 -16.66
C GLY A 80 -9.37 -2.08 -15.92
N ASN A 81 -8.54 -1.67 -14.96
CA ASN A 81 -7.71 -2.58 -14.17
C ASN A 81 -8.39 -2.97 -12.85
N PRO A 82 -8.17 -4.20 -12.34
CA PRO A 82 -8.68 -4.58 -11.02
C PRO A 82 -8.02 -3.74 -9.92
N SER A 83 -8.80 -3.40 -8.88
CA SER A 83 -8.24 -2.72 -7.70
C SER A 83 -7.24 -3.60 -6.95
N LYS A 84 -6.34 -3.00 -6.14
CA LYS A 84 -5.42 -3.77 -5.27
C LYS A 84 -6.18 -4.76 -4.37
N VAL A 85 -7.34 -4.36 -3.83
CA VAL A 85 -8.21 -5.24 -3.04
C VAL A 85 -8.71 -6.41 -3.87
N GLU A 86 -9.11 -6.16 -5.12
CA GLU A 86 -9.59 -7.19 -6.05
C GLU A 86 -8.48 -8.16 -6.46
N ILE A 87 -7.27 -7.66 -6.73
CA ILE A 87 -6.09 -8.48 -7.03
C ILE A 87 -5.82 -9.41 -5.85
N VAL A 88 -5.74 -8.88 -4.63
CA VAL A 88 -5.48 -9.66 -3.43
C VAL A 88 -6.59 -10.68 -3.18
N ARG A 89 -7.85 -10.32 -3.46
CA ARG A 89 -9.01 -11.21 -3.38
C ARG A 89 -8.87 -12.38 -4.37
N GLN A 90 -8.52 -12.09 -5.62
CA GLN A 90 -8.35 -13.10 -6.66
C GLN A 90 -7.18 -14.04 -6.31
N THR A 91 -6.03 -13.49 -5.95
CA THR A 91 -4.84 -14.25 -5.53
C THR A 91 -5.14 -15.19 -4.37
N ALA A 92 -5.79 -14.68 -3.31
CA ALA A 92 -6.15 -15.49 -2.14
C ALA A 92 -7.11 -16.64 -2.49
N ARG A 93 -8.18 -16.32 -3.23
CA ARG A 93 -9.21 -17.26 -3.65
C ARG A 93 -8.62 -18.37 -4.51
N ASP A 94 -7.88 -17.99 -5.56
CA ASP A 94 -7.35 -18.92 -6.55
C ASP A 94 -6.33 -19.85 -5.91
N HIS A 95 -5.48 -19.33 -5.02
CA HIS A 95 -4.52 -20.14 -4.25
C HIS A 95 -5.22 -21.16 -3.35
N LEU A 96 -6.18 -20.74 -2.53
CA LEU A 96 -6.86 -21.62 -1.57
C LEU A 96 -7.69 -22.70 -2.26
N VAL A 97 -8.39 -22.37 -3.34
CA VAL A 97 -9.21 -23.35 -4.07
C VAL A 97 -8.31 -24.34 -4.80
N LYS A 98 -7.30 -23.85 -5.54
CA LYS A 98 -6.36 -24.70 -6.27
C LYS A 98 -5.59 -25.64 -5.34
N ASN A 99 -5.00 -25.11 -4.27
CA ASN A 99 -4.17 -25.92 -3.38
C ASN A 99 -5.01 -26.74 -2.38
N GLY A 100 -6.20 -26.26 -2.00
CA GLY A 100 -7.13 -27.02 -1.18
C GLY A 100 -7.61 -28.30 -1.88
N LEU A 101 -7.92 -28.22 -3.17
CA LEU A 101 -8.34 -29.39 -3.95
C LEU A 101 -7.17 -30.32 -4.30
N LYS A 102 -6.02 -29.77 -4.74
CA LYS A 102 -4.89 -30.57 -5.25
C LYS A 102 -3.88 -31.03 -4.21
N HIS A 103 -3.65 -30.22 -3.19
CA HIS A 103 -2.57 -30.40 -2.21
C HIS A 103 -3.08 -30.49 -0.77
N ASN A 104 -4.39 -30.39 -0.56
CA ASN A 104 -5.02 -30.37 0.74
C ASN A 104 -4.51 -29.22 1.65
N GLU A 105 -4.04 -28.13 1.05
CA GLU A 105 -3.65 -26.92 1.79
C GLU A 105 -4.91 -26.11 2.13
N GLN A 106 -5.22 -26.02 3.42
CA GLN A 106 -6.49 -25.46 3.92
C GLN A 106 -6.33 -24.07 4.57
N SER A 107 -5.14 -23.47 4.52
CA SER A 107 -4.90 -22.19 5.18
C SER A 107 -3.87 -21.35 4.46
N LEU A 108 -4.12 -20.05 4.37
CA LEU A 108 -3.22 -19.04 3.82
C LEU A 108 -3.06 -17.91 4.83
N THR A 109 -1.83 -17.66 5.30
CA THR A 109 -1.56 -16.53 6.21
C THR A 109 -1.63 -15.20 5.46
N LEU A 110 -2.03 -14.13 6.16
CA LEU A 110 -2.12 -12.81 5.53
C LEU A 110 -0.76 -12.29 5.06
N THR A 111 0.32 -12.63 5.77
CA THR A 111 1.69 -12.31 5.34
C THR A 111 2.06 -13.03 4.04
N LYS A 112 1.82 -14.35 3.95
CA LYS A 112 2.07 -15.11 2.71
C LYS A 112 1.22 -14.57 1.55
N LEU A 113 0.00 -14.11 1.82
CA LEU A 113 -0.85 -13.47 0.82
C LEU A 113 -0.26 -12.15 0.31
N MET A 114 0.35 -11.35 1.18
CA MET A 114 1.08 -10.14 0.77
C MET A 114 2.30 -10.51 -0.09
N ASP A 115 3.12 -11.47 0.36
CA ASP A 115 4.31 -11.93 -0.37
C ASP A 115 3.96 -12.45 -1.78
N MET A 116 2.79 -13.09 -1.93
CA MET A 116 2.30 -13.58 -3.22
C MET A 116 1.89 -12.48 -4.21
N CYS A 117 1.60 -11.28 -3.71
CA CYS A 117 1.27 -10.13 -4.55
C CYS A 117 2.51 -9.30 -4.90
N GLU A 118 3.65 -9.55 -4.25
CA GLU A 118 4.92 -8.92 -4.55
C GLU A 118 5.63 -9.59 -5.74
N PRO A 119 6.45 -8.85 -6.51
CA PRO A 119 6.74 -7.41 -6.39
C PRO A 119 5.75 -6.51 -7.16
N GLU A 120 4.80 -7.09 -7.87
CA GLU A 120 3.90 -6.37 -8.79
C GLU A 120 2.98 -5.39 -8.06
N HIS A 121 2.60 -5.73 -6.83
CA HIS A 121 1.69 -4.94 -6.02
C HIS A 121 2.17 -4.86 -4.57
N ASP A 122 2.57 -3.65 -4.16
CA ASP A 122 2.78 -3.33 -2.74
C ASP A 122 1.41 -3.29 -2.03
N VAL A 123 1.14 -4.35 -1.26
CA VAL A 123 -0.13 -4.63 -0.58
C VAL A 123 0.03 -4.46 0.92
N ALA A 124 -0.69 -3.50 1.49
CA ALA A 124 -0.74 -3.33 2.95
C ALA A 124 -1.49 -4.49 3.64
N TYR A 125 -1.06 -4.84 4.86
CA TYR A 125 -1.70 -5.87 5.67
C TYR A 125 -3.22 -5.68 5.87
N GLN A 126 -3.65 -4.43 6.04
CA GLN A 126 -5.07 -4.11 6.20
C GLN A 126 -5.87 -4.43 4.93
N THR A 127 -5.30 -4.19 3.73
CA THR A 127 -5.89 -4.58 2.45
C THR A 127 -6.04 -6.10 2.33
N ALA A 128 -5.03 -6.86 2.72
CA ALA A 128 -5.09 -8.32 2.74
C ALA A 128 -6.16 -8.85 3.70
N LYS A 129 -6.27 -8.24 4.88
CA LYS A 129 -7.29 -8.57 5.88
C LYS A 129 -8.70 -8.27 5.38
N ASP A 130 -8.92 -7.13 4.74
CA ASP A 130 -10.24 -6.74 4.22
C ASP A 130 -10.65 -7.64 3.05
N ALA A 131 -9.74 -7.94 2.12
CA ALA A 131 -9.98 -8.90 1.05
C ALA A 131 -10.36 -10.29 1.58
N ALA A 132 -9.62 -10.79 2.58
CA ALA A 132 -9.91 -12.07 3.22
C ALA A 132 -11.28 -12.07 3.93
N LYS A 133 -11.66 -10.96 4.58
CA LYS A 133 -12.97 -10.81 5.22
C LYS A 133 -14.09 -10.82 4.20
N THR A 134 -13.93 -10.13 3.07
CA THR A 134 -14.90 -10.14 1.98
C THR A 134 -15.07 -11.53 1.39
N LEU A 135 -13.99 -12.31 1.21
CA LEU A 135 -14.08 -13.70 0.75
C LEU A 135 -14.86 -14.58 1.72
N ALA A 136 -14.52 -14.52 3.01
CA ALA A 136 -15.19 -15.30 4.04
C ALA A 136 -16.68 -14.94 4.21
N THR A 137 -17.06 -13.69 3.91
CA THR A 137 -18.47 -13.27 3.94
C THR A 137 -19.23 -13.76 2.71
N ARG A 138 -18.54 -13.95 1.58
CA ARG A 138 -19.16 -14.26 0.29
C ARG A 138 -19.34 -15.76 0.05
N TRP A 139 -18.48 -16.61 0.63
CA TRP A 139 -18.46 -18.05 0.37
C TRP A 139 -18.35 -18.82 1.69
N GLU A 140 -19.29 -19.75 1.93
CA GLU A 140 -19.40 -20.45 3.23
C GLU A 140 -18.16 -21.29 3.58
N GLY A 141 -17.49 -21.88 2.58
CA GLY A 141 -16.28 -22.69 2.78
C GLY A 141 -14.99 -21.91 3.06
N LEU A 142 -15.06 -20.60 3.29
CA LEU A 142 -13.91 -19.74 3.61
C LEU A 142 -14.14 -19.01 4.93
N ALA A 143 -13.14 -19.02 5.82
CA ALA A 143 -13.26 -18.40 7.12
C ALA A 143 -11.96 -17.68 7.53
N LEU A 144 -12.09 -16.51 8.14
CA LEU A 144 -10.98 -15.88 8.84
C LEU A 144 -10.77 -16.58 10.18
N GLY A 145 -9.54 -16.99 10.44
CA GLY A 145 -9.16 -17.57 11.72
C GLY A 145 -7.71 -17.30 12.07
N GLU A 146 -7.26 -17.91 13.16
CA GLU A 146 -5.88 -17.86 13.59
C GLU A 146 -5.24 -19.24 13.41
N ASN A 147 -3.99 -19.26 12.98
CA ASN A 147 -3.20 -20.49 12.92
C ASN A 147 -2.68 -20.85 14.34
N VAL A 148 -2.01 -22.00 14.44
CA VAL A 148 -1.45 -22.50 15.71
C VAL A 148 -0.43 -21.53 16.34
N SER A 149 0.17 -20.67 15.52
CA SER A 149 1.13 -19.63 15.92
C SER A 149 0.47 -18.28 16.26
N GLY A 150 -0.86 -18.19 16.33
CA GLY A 150 -1.60 -16.95 16.62
C GLY A 150 -1.60 -15.93 15.47
N THR A 151 -1.12 -16.31 14.28
CA THR A 151 -1.12 -15.44 13.10
C THR A 151 -2.46 -15.55 12.37
N LYS A 152 -3.00 -14.41 11.92
CA LYS A 152 -4.23 -14.37 11.14
C LYS A 152 -4.05 -15.05 9.78
N SER A 153 -5.02 -15.89 9.45
CA SER A 153 -5.04 -16.70 8.24
C SER A 153 -6.45 -16.79 7.69
N LEU A 154 -6.56 -16.86 6.37
CA LEU A 154 -7.75 -17.27 5.68
C LEU A 154 -7.72 -18.80 5.59
N LYS A 155 -8.67 -19.46 6.26
CA LYS A 155 -8.87 -20.90 6.24
C LYS A 155 -9.92 -21.25 5.21
N ALA A 156 -9.80 -22.45 4.66
CA ALA A 156 -10.67 -22.95 3.64
C ALA A 156 -11.00 -24.41 3.94
N ASP A 157 -12.28 -24.78 3.88
CA ASP A 157 -12.73 -26.16 3.96
C ASP A 157 -13.11 -26.66 2.56
N PRO A 158 -12.28 -27.53 1.94
CA PRO A 158 -12.56 -28.04 0.60
C PRO A 158 -13.87 -28.83 0.48
N SER A 159 -14.39 -29.38 1.58
CA SER A 159 -15.66 -30.12 1.59
C SER A 159 -16.86 -29.18 1.39
N GLU A 160 -16.74 -27.96 1.91
CA GLU A 160 -17.75 -26.89 1.85
C GLU A 160 -17.63 -26.03 0.59
N TYR A 161 -16.64 -26.26 -0.28
CA TYR A 161 -16.52 -25.52 -1.53
C TYR A 161 -17.76 -25.66 -2.41
N GLU A 162 -18.32 -24.51 -2.77
CA GLU A 162 -19.41 -24.43 -3.74
C GLU A 162 -18.89 -24.57 -5.17
N LYS A 163 -19.70 -25.14 -6.07
CA LYS A 163 -19.35 -25.24 -7.49
C LYS A 163 -19.17 -23.86 -8.15
N SER A 164 -19.96 -22.89 -7.71
CA SER A 164 -19.89 -21.49 -8.13
C SER A 164 -18.54 -20.85 -7.78
N LEU A 165 -18.03 -21.07 -6.56
CA LEU A 165 -16.69 -20.64 -6.16
C LEU A 165 -15.61 -21.26 -7.04
N VAL A 166 -15.66 -22.57 -7.26
CA VAL A 166 -14.66 -23.29 -8.07
C VAL A 166 -14.73 -22.88 -9.54
N GLY A 167 -15.92 -22.67 -10.09
CA GLY A 167 -16.11 -22.19 -11.46
C GLY A 167 -15.52 -20.81 -11.69
N VAL A 168 -15.65 -19.89 -10.72
CA VAL A 168 -15.01 -18.57 -10.78
C VAL A 168 -13.48 -18.67 -10.78
N VAL A 169 -12.91 -19.61 -10.02
CA VAL A 169 -11.44 -19.85 -10.01
C VAL A 169 -10.96 -20.49 -11.31
N GLU A 170 -11.73 -21.41 -11.87
CA GLU A 170 -11.48 -22.00 -13.19
C GLU A 170 -11.41 -20.95 -14.29
N GLU A 171 -12.39 -20.04 -14.32
CA GLU A 171 -12.42 -18.92 -15.25
C GLU A 171 -11.21 -17.99 -15.07
N SER A 172 -10.88 -17.63 -13.82
CA SER A 172 -9.73 -16.79 -13.46
C SER A 172 -8.39 -17.39 -13.91
N LEU A 173 -8.23 -18.71 -13.75
CA LEU A 173 -7.01 -19.43 -14.09
C LEU A 173 -6.98 -19.94 -15.54
N GLY A 174 -8.06 -19.81 -16.31
CA GLY A 174 -8.19 -20.35 -17.66
C GLY A 174 -8.13 -21.88 -17.72
N ARG A 175 -8.78 -22.58 -16.79
CA ARG A 175 -8.76 -24.05 -16.63
C ARG A 175 -10.17 -24.63 -16.47
N ASP A 176 -10.31 -25.95 -16.64
CA ASP A 176 -11.60 -26.66 -16.56
C ASP A 176 -11.55 -28.00 -15.76
N ASP A 177 -10.52 -28.17 -14.93
CA ASP A 177 -10.26 -29.41 -14.19
C ASP A 177 -10.67 -29.39 -12.71
N LEU A 178 -10.79 -28.23 -12.08
CA LEU A 178 -11.04 -28.11 -10.64
C LEU A 178 -12.48 -28.52 -10.26
N THR A 179 -13.47 -28.21 -11.09
CA THR A 179 -14.85 -28.62 -10.84
C THR A 179 -15.00 -30.14 -10.91
N LYS A 180 -14.27 -30.79 -11.83
CA LYS A 180 -14.22 -32.26 -11.94
C LYS A 180 -13.55 -32.87 -10.70
N GLU A 181 -12.48 -32.25 -10.21
CA GLU A 181 -11.77 -32.67 -9.00
C GLU A 181 -12.67 -32.57 -7.74
N LEU A 182 -13.39 -31.46 -7.58
CA LEU A 182 -14.35 -31.27 -6.48
C LEU A 182 -15.43 -32.36 -6.47
N ILE A 183 -16.00 -32.69 -7.64
CA ILE A 183 -17.01 -33.75 -7.78
C ILE A 183 -16.42 -35.12 -7.42
N SER A 184 -15.17 -35.38 -7.82
CA SER A 184 -14.48 -36.64 -7.56
C SER A 184 -14.21 -36.84 -6.07
N ARG A 185 -13.71 -35.82 -5.36
CA ARG A 185 -13.55 -35.85 -3.89
C ARG A 185 -14.86 -36.17 -3.16
N ARG A 186 -15.95 -35.47 -3.51
CA ARG A 186 -17.27 -35.69 -2.87
C ARG A 186 -17.84 -37.10 -3.10
N ARG A 187 -17.42 -37.78 -4.16
CA ARG A 187 -17.78 -39.19 -4.39
C ARG A 187 -16.90 -40.15 -3.60
N GLY A 188 -15.62 -39.82 -3.43
CA GLY A 188 -14.67 -40.58 -2.60
C GLY A 188 -15.03 -40.58 -1.12
N ASP A 189 -15.45 -39.43 -0.58
CA ASP A 189 -15.82 -39.29 0.85
C ASP A 189 -17.14 -39.98 1.24
N ARG A 190 -17.90 -40.53 0.28
CA ARG A 190 -19.17 -41.23 0.50
C ARG A 190 -19.04 -42.77 0.50
N GLN A 191 -17.82 -43.30 0.35
CA GLN A 191 -17.50 -44.73 0.48
C GLN A 191 -16.85 -45.00 1.83
#